data_AF-A0A836WGA5-F1
#
_entry.id   AF-A0A836WGA5-F1
#
_cell.length_a   1.000
_cell.length_b   1.000
_cell.length_c   1.000
_cell.angle_alpha   90.00
_cell.angle_beta   90.00
_cell.angle_gamma   90.00
#
_symmetry.space_group_name_H-M   'P 1'
#
loop_
_entity.id
_entity.type
_entity.pdbx_description
1 polymer ?
#
loop_
_entity_poly.entity_id
_entity_poly.type
_entity_poly.pdbx_seq_one_letter_code
_entity_poly.pdbx_strand_id
1 'polypeptide(L)'
;WNLEAFVRAHMFWVLLIAALVGVIPESGPHLIFTMMFAKGLIPFSVLLTGSIVQDGHGMLPLLAYTFRDSMIVKLFNLVIGLSIGLILYKTGL
;
A
#
# COMPACT_ATOMS: atom_id res chain seq x y z
N TRP A 1 -8.54 15.11 -17.09
CA TRP A 1 -7.51 14.09 -16.82
C TRP A 1 -8.19 12.75 -16.67
N ASN A 2 -7.84 11.74 -17.47
CA ASN A 2 -8.46 10.42 -17.43
C ASN A 2 -7.65 9.49 -16.51
N LEU A 3 -7.96 9.53 -15.21
CA LEU A 3 -7.27 8.76 -14.18
C LEU A 3 -7.32 7.26 -14.46
N GLU A 4 -8.44 6.78 -14.99
CA GLU A 4 -8.62 5.36 -15.34
C GLU A 4 -7.63 4.91 -16.43
N ALA A 5 -7.49 5.71 -17.50
CA ALA A 5 -6.52 5.42 -18.56
C ALA A 5 -5.07 5.39 -18.02
N PHE A 6 -4.72 6.30 -17.10
CA PHE A 6 -3.40 6.33 -16.48
C PHE A 6 -3.14 5.10 -15.61
N VAL A 7 -4.09 4.75 -14.74
CA VAL A 7 -4.01 3.60 -13.82
C VAL A 7 -3.84 2.30 -14.60
N ARG A 8 -4.62 2.10 -15.67
CA ARG A 8 -4.52 0.92 -16.54
C ARG A 8 -3.17 0.84 -17.28
N ALA A 9 -2.63 1.98 -17.73
CA ALA A 9 -1.36 2.02 -18.43
C ALA A 9 -0.13 1.84 -17.51
N HIS A 10 -0.25 2.18 -16.22
CA HIS A 10 0.88 2.25 -15.28
C HIS A 10 0.64 1.44 -14.00
N MET A 11 0.02 0.26 -14.10
CA MET A 11 -0.40 -0.52 -12.92
C MET A 11 0.75 -0.86 -11.96
N PHE A 12 1.95 -1.11 -12.48
CA PHE A 12 3.15 -1.30 -11.67
C PHE A 12 3.47 -0.08 -10.79
N TRP A 13 3.32 1.14 -11.32
CA TRP A 13 3.50 2.36 -10.54
C TRP A 13 2.41 2.52 -9.49
N VAL A 14 1.17 2.13 -9.81
CA VAL A 14 0.07 2.15 -8.83
C VAL A 14 0.35 1.20 -7.66
N LEU A 15 0.95 0.03 -7.91
CA LEU A 15 1.41 -0.88 -6.85
C LEU A 15 2.47 -0.23 -5.95
N LEU A 16 3.49 0.40 -6.54
CA LEU A 16 4.54 1.09 -5.77
C LEU A 16 3.97 2.26 -4.96
N ILE A 17 3.05 3.03 -5.54
CA ILE A 17 2.37 4.14 -4.86
C ILE A 17 1.52 3.60 -3.71
N ALA A 18 0.79 2.51 -3.89
CA ALA A 18 0.01 1.88 -2.81
C ALA A 18 0.90 1.44 -1.64
N ALA A 19 2.08 0.88 -1.91
CA ALA A 19 3.06 0.55 -0.89
C ALA A 19 3.56 1.81 -0.16
N LEU A 20 3.97 2.84 -0.90
CA LEU A 20 4.49 4.08 -0.30
C LEU A 20 3.43 4.82 0.52
N VAL A 21 2.20 4.89 0.03
CA VAL A 21 1.08 5.52 0.75
C VAL A 21 0.75 4.73 2.02
N GLY A 22 0.86 3.40 1.99
CA GLY A 22 0.72 2.55 3.18
C GLY A 22 1.72 2.91 4.29
N VAL A 23 2.89 3.49 3.98
CA VAL A 23 3.85 3.90 5.01
C VAL A 23 3.30 5.05 5.87
N ILE A 24 2.26 5.77 5.44
CA ILE A 24 1.62 6.81 6.25
C ILE A 24 0.80 6.11 7.36
N PRO A 25 1.04 6.39 8.65
CA PRO A 25 0.29 5.77 9.76
C PRO A 25 -1.11 6.38 9.91
N GLU A 26 -1.91 6.32 8.85
CA GLU A 26 -3.27 6.87 8.75
C GLU A 26 -4.12 6.00 7.82
N SER A 27 -5.38 5.77 8.19
CA SER A 27 -6.32 4.96 7.38
C SER A 27 -6.90 5.69 6.17
N GLY A 28 -6.94 7.03 6.19
CA GLY A 28 -7.56 7.86 5.15
C GLY A 28 -7.00 7.59 3.74
N PRO A 29 -5.68 7.75 3.52
CA PRO A 29 -5.06 7.51 2.21
C PRO A 29 -5.27 6.09 1.68
N HIS A 30 -5.37 5.09 2.56
CA HIS A 30 -5.57 3.70 2.17
C HIS A 30 -6.97 3.44 1.59
N LEU A 31 -8.01 4.12 2.08
CA LEU A 31 -9.39 3.98 1.60
C LEU A 31 -9.53 4.26 0.10
N ILE A 32 -8.65 5.10 -0.47
CA ILE A 32 -8.62 5.39 -1.90
C ILE A 32 -8.41 4.09 -2.69
N PHE A 33 -7.46 3.24 -2.27
CA PHE A 33 -7.19 1.97 -2.94
C PHE A 33 -8.33 0.96 -2.75
N THR A 34 -8.92 0.90 -1.56
CA THR A 34 -10.11 0.07 -1.32
C THR A 34 -11.24 0.44 -2.27
N MET A 35 -11.51 1.74 -2.45
CA MET A 35 -12.54 2.23 -3.36
C MET A 35 -12.18 1.99 -4.83
N MET A 36 -10.90 2.14 -5.21
CA MET A 36 -10.44 1.81 -6.56
C MET A 36 -10.61 0.32 -6.86
N PHE A 37 -10.30 -0.56 -5.90
CA PHE A 37 -10.49 -2.00 -6.03
C PHE A 37 -11.98 -2.35 -6.14
N ALA A 38 -12.83 -1.78 -5.28
CA ALA A 38 -14.27 -1.98 -5.33
C ALA A 38 -14.90 -1.54 -6.67
N LYS A 39 -14.31 -0.55 -7.33
CA LYS A 39 -14.69 -0.09 -8.68
C LYS A 39 -14.03 -0.86 -9.83
N GLY A 40 -13.21 -1.87 -9.53
CA GLY A 40 -12.49 -2.67 -10.53
C GLY A 40 -11.37 -1.92 -11.27
N LEU A 41 -10.87 -0.81 -10.70
CA LEU A 41 -9.82 0.01 -11.31
C LEU A 41 -8.41 -0.56 -11.04
N ILE A 42 -8.21 -1.24 -9.92
CA ILE A 42 -6.93 -1.85 -9.53
C ILE A 42 -7.13 -3.33 -9.21
N PRO A 43 -6.10 -4.17 -9.41
CA PRO A 43 -6.14 -5.59 -9.08
C PRO A 43 -5.96 -5.82 -7.56
N PHE A 44 -6.17 -7.07 -7.13
CA PHE A 44 -6.06 -7.45 -5.73
C PHE A 44 -4.63 -7.30 -5.20
N SER A 45 -3.61 -7.55 -6.02
CA SER A 45 -2.21 -7.33 -5.66
C SER A 45 -1.94 -5.92 -5.12
N VAL A 46 -2.51 -4.88 -5.75
CA VAL A 46 -2.32 -3.48 -5.33
C VAL A 46 -3.00 -3.23 -4.00
N LEU A 47 -4.24 -3.69 -3.83
CA LEU A 47 -4.97 -3.55 -2.56
C LEU A 47 -4.23 -4.24 -1.44
N LEU A 48 -3.85 -5.51 -1.63
CA LEU A 48 -3.17 -6.32 -0.63
C LEU A 48 -1.81 -5.72 -0.25
N THR A 49 -1.06 -5.22 -1.24
CA THR A 49 0.22 -4.52 -0.98
C THR A 49 -0.02 -3.37 -0.01
N GLY A 50 -0.96 -2.47 -0.31
CA GLY A 50 -1.28 -1.36 0.59
C GLY A 50 -1.78 -1.82 1.96
N SER A 51 -2.55 -2.91 2.03
CA SER A 51 -3.09 -3.43 3.30
C SER A 51 -2.03 -4.06 4.20
N ILE A 52 -0.97 -4.64 3.63
CA ILE A 52 0.18 -5.16 4.39
C ILE A 52 1.07 -4.01 4.87
N VAL A 53 1.32 -3.03 4.00
CA VAL A 53 2.25 -1.93 4.34
C VAL A 53 1.63 -0.95 5.34
N GLN A 54 0.30 -0.76 5.31
CA GLN A 54 -0.34 0.14 6.26
C GLN A 54 -0.25 -0.38 7.69
N ASP A 55 0.08 0.54 8.59
CA ASP A 55 0.02 0.28 10.02
C ASP A 55 -1.31 0.76 10.60
N GLY A 56 -1.77 0.09 11.66
CA GLY A 56 -2.89 0.60 12.45
C GLY A 56 -2.50 1.77 13.36
N HIS A 57 -3.48 2.30 14.10
CA HIS A 57 -3.28 3.41 15.05
C HIS A 57 -2.22 3.13 16.13
N GLY A 58 -1.87 1.87 16.38
CA GLY A 58 -0.77 1.48 17.29
C GLY A 58 0.61 1.98 16.87
N MET A 59 0.80 2.37 15.60
CA MET A 59 2.06 2.96 15.14
C MET A 59 2.28 4.39 15.66
N LEU A 60 1.21 5.16 15.93
CA LEU A 60 1.34 6.53 16.43
C LEU A 60 1.95 6.60 17.84
N PRO A 61 1.51 5.79 18.82
CA PRO A 61 2.19 5.67 20.11
C PRO A 61 3.64 5.19 19.99
N LEU A 62 3.91 4.20 19.13
CA LEU A 62 5.27 3.69 18.94
C LEU A 62 6.20 4.77 18.37
N LEU A 63 5.68 5.58 17.44
CA LEU A 63 6.43 6.69 16.84
C LEU A 63 6.74 7.79 17.86
N ALA A 64 5.81 8.04 18.79
CA ALA A 64 6.02 8.95 19.91
C ALA A 64 7.02 8.41 20.95
N TYR A 65 7.07 7.08 21.15
CA TYR A 65 7.96 6.44 22.11
C TYR A 65 9.38 6.24 21.55
N THR A 66 9.51 5.56 20.41
CA THR A 66 10.79 5.28 19.74
C THR A 66 10.66 5.38 18.23
N PHE A 67 11.23 6.44 17.65
CA PHE A 67 11.28 6.62 16.20
C PHE A 67 12.00 5.47 15.47
N ARG A 68 13.08 4.94 16.05
CA ARG A 68 13.86 3.84 15.48
C ARG A 68 13.02 2.58 15.30
N ASP A 69 12.28 2.18 16.33
CA ASP A 69 11.48 0.96 16.30
C ASP A 69 10.31 1.09 15.32
N SER A 70 9.67 2.28 15.28
CA SER A 70 8.67 2.59 14.24
C SER A 70 9.22 2.47 12.83
N MET A 71 10.43 2.97 12.56
CA MET A 71 11.05 2.84 11.24
C MET A 71 11.37 1.38 10.88
N ILE A 72 11.81 0.58 11.85
CA ILE A 72 12.09 -0.84 11.63
C ILE A 72 10.81 -1.59 11.25
N VAL A 73 9.72 -1.39 12.00
CA VAL A 73 8.42 -2.02 11.70
C VAL A 73 7.90 -1.58 10.34
N LYS A 74 7.98 -0.28 10.02
CA LYS A 74 7.57 0.25 8.71
C LYS A 74 8.36 -0.36 7.57
N LEU A 75 9.67 -0.47 7.71
CA LEU A 75 10.52 -1.06 6.67
C LEU A 75 10.22 -2.55 6.51
N PHE A 76 9.98 -3.27 7.61
CA PHE A 76 9.59 -4.68 7.59
C PHE A 76 8.27 -4.88 6.82
N ASN A 77 7.23 -4.10 7.15
CA ASN A 77 5.93 -4.16 6.47
C ASN A 77 6.05 -3.77 5.00
N LEU A 78 6.83 -2.72 4.68
CA LEU A 78 7.08 -2.29 3.30
C LEU A 78 7.73 -3.39 2.47
N VAL A 79 8.77 -4.04 2.99
CA VAL A 79 9.49 -5.11 2.28
C VAL A 79 8.59 -6.32 2.06
N ILE A 80 7.83 -6.75 3.06
CA ILE A 80 6.91 -7.89 2.94
C ILE A 80 5.78 -7.57 1.97
N GLY A 81 5.15 -6.39 2.12
CA GLY A 81 4.06 -5.94 1.27
C GLY A 81 4.47 -5.87 -0.20
N LEU A 82 5.63 -5.27 -0.50
CA LEU A 82 6.16 -5.22 -1.87
C LEU A 82 6.52 -6.61 -2.39
N SER A 83 7.13 -7.47 -1.58
CA SER A 83 7.52 -8.82 -2.01
C SER A 83 6.30 -9.65 -2.41
N ILE A 84 5.28 -9.70 -1.55
CA ILE A 84 4.03 -10.44 -1.81
C ILE A 84 3.26 -9.78 -2.96
N GLY A 85 3.15 -8.45 -2.95
CA GLY A 85 2.49 -7.67 -3.98
C GLY A 85 3.06 -7.92 -5.37
N LEU A 86 4.39 -7.90 -5.52
CA LEU A 86 5.06 -8.16 -6.78
C LEU A 86 4.87 -9.59 -7.29
N ILE A 87 4.84 -10.57 -6.38
CA ILE A 87 4.55 -11.96 -6.75
C ILE A 87 3.13 -12.06 -7.31
N LEU A 88 2.14 -11.50 -6.60
CA LEU A 88 0.74 -11.55 -7.04
C LEU A 88 0.52 -10.78 -8.34
N TYR A 89 1.12 -9.60 -8.46
CA TYR A 89 1.07 -8.78 -9.67
C TYR A 89 1.60 -9.55 -10.89
N LYS A 90 2.70 -10.29 -10.74
CA LYS A 90 3.25 -11.14 -11.81
C LYS A 90 2.34 -12.31 -12.18
N THR A 91 1.57 -12.83 -11.22
CA THR A 91 0.59 -13.89 -11.48
C THR A 91 -0.73 -13.37 -12.07
N GLY A 92 -0.87 -12.05 -12.27
CA GLY A 92 -2.08 -11.43 -12.80
C GLY A 92 -3.21 -11.27 -11.77
N LEU A 93 -2.88 -11.38 -10.47
CA LEU A 93 -3.80 -11.08 -9.36
C LEU A 93 -3.66 -9.64 -8.87
#